data_AF-A0AAD6C4L7-F1
#
_entry.id   AF-A0AAD6C4L7-F1
#
_cell.length_a   1.000
_cell.length_b   1.000
_cell.length_c   1.000
_cell.angle_alpha   90.00
_cell.angle_beta   90.00
_cell.angle_gamma   90.00
#
_symmetry.space_group_name_H-M   'P 1'
#
loop_
_entity.id
_entity.type
_entity.pdbx_description
1 polymer ?
#
loop_
_entity_poly.entity_id
_entity_poly.type
_entity_poly.pdbx_seq_one_letter_code
_entity_poly.pdbx_strand_id
1 'polypeptide(L)'
;MIGRILAEIPGAEFQIDRQGPLGSIGEDNGCHDCGYYRKKVSFTVTSLEETLTIQVGNTESQTRLGGFPKSVQKLLDEQQVQSSFGRSDHRTNAWPPTRQCFCRRGTKRRIAFAETPLGEKRRRLASLASEN
;
A
#
# COMPACT_ATOMS: atom_id res chain seq x y z
N MET A 1 13.79 1.45 -0.16
CA MET A 1 12.77 2.54 -0.10
C MET A 1 12.85 3.27 -1.42
N ILE A 2 11.73 3.44 -2.11
CA ILE A 2 11.52 3.96 -3.48
C ILE A 2 12.69 3.96 -4.50
N GLY A 3 13.84 4.58 -4.22
CA GLY A 3 15.05 4.46 -5.02
C GLY A 3 15.47 3.02 -5.32
N ARG A 4 15.22 2.05 -4.41
CA ARG A 4 15.40 0.62 -4.75
C ARG A 4 14.44 0.14 -5.84
N ILE A 5 13.16 0.51 -5.75
CA ILE A 5 12.15 0.16 -6.75
C ILE A 5 12.49 0.81 -8.09
N LEU A 6 12.95 2.07 -8.09
CA LEU A 6 13.35 2.78 -9.30
C LEU A 6 14.67 2.26 -9.91
N ALA A 7 15.56 1.71 -9.09
CA ALA A 7 16.78 1.05 -9.56
C ALA A 7 16.48 -0.34 -10.14
N GLU A 8 15.57 -1.10 -9.52
CA GLU A 8 15.13 -2.43 -9.97
C GLU A 8 14.21 -2.34 -11.20
N ILE A 9 13.35 -1.32 -11.25
CA ILE A 9 12.37 -1.10 -12.30
C ILE A 9 12.46 0.36 -12.74
N PRO A 10 13.42 0.70 -13.63
CA PRO A 10 13.53 2.03 -14.18
C PRO A 10 12.21 2.46 -14.86
N GLY A 11 11.77 3.68 -14.56
CA GLY A 11 10.52 4.21 -15.09
C GLY A 11 9.27 3.51 -14.54
N ALA A 12 9.32 2.89 -13.36
CA ALA A 12 8.16 2.25 -12.75
C ALA A 12 6.95 3.20 -12.65
N GLU A 13 5.77 2.70 -13.00
CA GLU A 13 4.51 3.40 -12.92
C GLU A 13 3.46 2.56 -12.17
N PHE A 14 2.48 3.23 -11.57
CA PHE A 14 1.27 2.55 -11.15
C PHE A 14 0.46 2.19 -12.38
N GLN A 15 -0.07 0.97 -12.42
CA GLN A 15 -0.89 0.47 -13.52
C GLN A 15 -2.14 -0.20 -12.95
N ILE A 16 -3.22 -0.12 -13.70
CA ILE A 16 -4.43 -0.88 -13.44
C ILE A 16 -4.77 -1.71 -14.68
N ASP A 17 -5.35 -2.89 -14.45
CA ASP A 17 -5.79 -3.73 -15.54
C ASP A 17 -6.68 -2.92 -16.50
N ARG A 18 -6.37 -2.97 -17.81
CA ARG A 18 -7.21 -2.44 -18.90
C ARG A 18 -7.35 -0.91 -19.02
N GLN A 19 -6.72 -0.08 -18.17
CA GLN A 19 -6.83 1.41 -18.27
C GLN A 19 -5.51 2.16 -18.37
N GLY A 20 -4.41 1.45 -18.63
CA GLY A 20 -3.09 2.07 -18.81
C GLY A 20 -2.48 2.58 -17.50
N PRO A 21 -1.43 3.40 -17.59
CA PRO A 21 -0.70 3.86 -16.42
C PRO A 21 -1.48 4.92 -15.63
N LEU A 22 -1.53 4.73 -14.32
CA LEU A 22 -2.06 5.67 -13.33
C LEU A 22 -1.01 6.71 -12.87
N GLY A 23 0.18 6.64 -13.46
CA GLY A 23 1.25 7.62 -13.35
C GLY A 23 2.52 7.10 -12.69
N SER A 24 3.63 7.76 -13.01
CA SER A 24 4.99 7.40 -12.62
C SER A 24 5.28 7.39 -11.10
N ILE A 25 6.13 6.48 -10.68
CA ILE A 25 6.73 6.52 -9.35
C ILE A 25 7.81 7.59 -9.34
N GLY A 26 7.75 8.52 -8.39
CA GLY A 26 8.69 9.62 -8.27
C GLY A 26 9.03 9.91 -6.82
N GLU A 27 10.23 10.41 -6.57
CA GLU A 27 10.76 10.56 -5.21
C GLU A 27 10.00 11.56 -4.34
N ASP A 28 9.35 12.55 -4.96
CA ASP A 28 8.61 13.64 -4.29
C ASP A 28 7.38 13.15 -3.50
N ASN A 29 6.94 11.91 -3.72
CA ASN A 29 5.77 11.32 -3.06
C ASN A 29 6.14 10.52 -1.80
N GLY A 30 7.39 10.63 -1.32
CA GLY A 30 7.87 9.85 -0.20
C GLY A 30 8.77 10.60 0.78
N CYS A 31 9.05 9.96 1.91
CA CYS A 31 10.04 10.42 2.87
C CYS A 31 11.33 9.62 2.68
N HIS A 32 12.42 10.32 2.39
CA HIS A 32 13.73 9.70 2.18
C HIS A 32 14.28 9.02 3.46
N ASP A 33 13.89 9.48 4.65
CA ASP A 33 14.38 8.94 5.92
C ASP A 33 13.74 7.60 6.31
N CYS A 34 12.40 7.50 6.21
CA CYS A 34 11.62 6.34 6.65
C CYS A 34 11.07 5.50 5.50
N GLY A 35 11.18 5.97 4.25
CA GLY A 35 10.71 5.26 3.07
C GLY A 35 9.21 5.18 2.93
N TYR A 36 8.50 5.91 3.78
CA TYR A 36 7.08 6.12 3.63
C TYR A 36 6.85 6.70 2.24
N TYR A 37 6.08 5.99 1.42
CA TYR A 37 5.74 6.42 0.07
C TYR A 37 4.23 6.43 -0.08
N ARG A 38 3.68 7.49 -0.67
CA ARG A 38 2.26 7.62 -0.95
C ARG A 38 2.01 8.57 -2.11
N LYS A 39 1.47 8.02 -3.20
CA LYS A 39 1.01 8.79 -4.35
C LYS A 39 -0.51 8.70 -4.46
N LYS A 40 -1.18 9.81 -4.74
CA LYS A 40 -2.60 9.82 -5.11
C LYS A 40 -2.72 9.41 -6.58
N VAL A 41 -3.61 8.47 -6.86
CA VAL A 41 -3.98 8.05 -8.22
C VAL A 41 -5.49 8.09 -8.36
N SER A 42 -5.97 8.23 -9.60
CA SER A 42 -7.39 8.19 -9.95
C SER A 42 -7.57 7.27 -11.16
N PHE A 43 -8.62 6.48 -11.15
CA PHE A 43 -9.04 5.63 -12.26
C PHE A 43 -10.57 5.61 -12.29
N THR A 44 -11.14 5.20 -13.41
CA THR A 44 -12.60 5.04 -13.57
C THR A 44 -12.95 3.56 -13.58
N VAL A 45 -14.21 3.20 -13.41
CA VAL A 45 -14.66 1.81 -13.59
C VAL A 45 -16.00 1.81 -14.29
N THR A 46 -16.28 0.71 -14.98
CA THR A 46 -17.52 0.54 -15.73
C THR A 46 -18.64 -0.06 -14.88
N SER A 47 -18.29 -0.82 -13.83
CA SER A 47 -19.24 -1.44 -12.90
C SER A 47 -18.60 -1.63 -11.52
N LEU A 48 -19.41 -1.78 -10.47
CA LEU A 48 -18.92 -2.01 -9.10
C LEU A 48 -18.43 -3.44 -8.89
N GLU A 49 -18.89 -4.37 -9.72
CA GLU A 49 -18.50 -5.77 -9.76
C GLU A 49 -17.14 -5.96 -10.45
N GLU A 50 -16.68 -4.95 -11.18
CA GLU A 50 -15.37 -4.94 -11.83
C GLU A 50 -14.26 -5.21 -10.80
N THR A 51 -13.48 -6.26 -11.07
CA THR A 51 -12.36 -6.64 -10.23
C THR A 51 -11.10 -5.97 -10.75
N LEU A 52 -10.42 -5.25 -9.86
CA LEU A 52 -9.24 -4.46 -10.21
C LEU A 52 -7.99 -5.11 -9.65
N THR A 53 -6.94 -5.18 -10.45
CA THR A 53 -5.58 -5.42 -9.97
C THR A 53 -4.79 -4.12 -10.11
N ILE A 54 -4.20 -3.67 -9.00
CA ILE A 54 -3.25 -2.56 -9.04
C ILE A 54 -1.83 -3.14 -9.05
N GLN A 55 -1.01 -2.65 -9.95
CA GLN A 55 0.35 -3.11 -10.15
C GLN A 55 1.32 -1.94 -10.17
N VAL A 56 2.59 -2.23 -9.91
CA VAL A 56 3.71 -1.31 -10.08
C VAL A 56 4.69 -1.97 -11.03
N GLY A 57 5.08 -1.26 -12.08
CA GLY A 57 5.96 -1.85 -13.08
C GLY A 57 6.25 -0.93 -14.25
N ASN A 58 7.01 -1.47 -15.19
CA ASN A 58 7.18 -0.91 -16.53
C ASN A 58 6.72 -1.96 -17.57
N THR A 59 7.16 -1.84 -18.82
CA THR A 59 6.83 -2.80 -19.88
C THR A 59 7.51 -4.16 -19.71
N GLU A 60 8.60 -4.24 -18.95
CA GLU A 60 9.44 -5.44 -18.82
C GLU A 60 9.19 -6.20 -17.51
N SER A 61 8.84 -5.48 -16.44
CA SER A 61 8.66 -6.02 -15.09
C SER A 61 7.43 -5.41 -14.43
N GLN A 62 6.58 -6.27 -13.85
CA GLN A 62 5.37 -5.86 -13.14
C GLN A 62 5.24 -6.63 -11.83
N THR A 63 4.93 -5.91 -10.75
CA THR A 63 4.66 -6.47 -9.43
C THR A 63 3.29 -6.04 -8.96
N ARG A 64 2.44 -7.00 -8.57
CA ARG A 64 1.11 -6.72 -8.04
C ARG A 64 1.20 -6.11 -6.64
N LEU A 65 0.42 -5.06 -6.38
CA LEU A 65 0.26 -4.54 -5.03
C LEU A 65 -0.61 -5.48 -4.21
N GLY A 66 -0.16 -5.77 -2.99
CA GLY A 66 -0.92 -6.59 -2.05
C GLY A 66 -2.27 -5.95 -1.71
N GLY A 67 -3.29 -6.79 -1.51
CA GLY A 67 -4.66 -6.34 -1.23
C GLY A 67 -5.57 -6.31 -2.46
N PHE A 68 -5.08 -6.67 -3.63
CA PHE A 68 -5.83 -6.90 -4.87
C PHE A 68 -5.50 -8.30 -5.43
N PRO A 69 -6.35 -8.93 -6.27
CA PRO A 69 -7.58 -8.40 -6.86
C PRO A 69 -8.77 -8.29 -5.89
N LYS A 70 -9.56 -7.22 -6.03
CA LYS A 70 -10.84 -7.01 -5.32
C LYS A 70 -11.83 -6.32 -6.25
N SER A 71 -13.13 -6.60 -6.09
CA SER A 71 -14.17 -5.79 -6.72
C SER A 71 -14.19 -4.38 -6.14
N VAL A 72 -14.65 -3.41 -6.93
CA VAL A 72 -14.84 -2.05 -6.44
C VAL A 72 -15.85 -2.04 -5.29
N GLN A 73 -16.93 -2.82 -5.37
CA GLN A 73 -17.89 -2.97 -4.28
C GLN A 73 -17.21 -3.40 -2.98
N LYS A 74 -16.39 -4.46 -3.02
CA LYS A 74 -15.66 -4.94 -1.84
C LYS A 74 -14.69 -3.90 -1.31
N LEU A 75 -14.01 -3.15 -2.19
CA LEU A 75 -13.15 -2.05 -1.78
C LEU A 75 -13.94 -0.95 -1.06
N LEU A 76 -15.09 -0.55 -1.61
CA LEU A 76 -15.97 0.45 -1.01
C LEU A 76 -16.54 -0.01 0.35
N ASP A 77 -16.89 -1.29 0.47
CA ASP A 77 -17.38 -1.88 1.72
C ASP A 77 -16.29 -1.87 2.80
N GLU A 78 -15.05 -2.25 2.45
CA GLU A 78 -13.90 -2.20 3.36
C GLU A 78 -13.54 -0.77 3.77
N GLN A 79 -13.67 0.18 2.84
CA GLN A 79 -13.57 1.61 3.16
C GLN A 79 -14.80 2.13 3.91
N GLN A 80 -15.89 1.36 3.98
CA GLN A 80 -17.16 1.74 4.58
C GLN A 80 -17.70 3.07 4.05
N VAL A 81 -17.64 3.28 2.73
CA VAL A 81 -18.03 4.56 2.08
C VAL A 81 -19.50 4.92 2.35
N GLN A 82 -20.36 3.92 2.53
CA GLN A 82 -21.80 4.08 2.79
C GLN A 82 -22.16 4.04 4.29
N SER A 83 -21.20 4.25 5.20
CA SER A 83 -21.50 4.26 6.63
C SER A 83 -22.50 5.37 6.97
N SER A 84 -23.55 5.03 7.73
CA SER A 84 -24.64 5.94 8.11
C SER A 84 -24.17 7.12 8.98
N PHE A 85 -23.04 6.96 9.67
CA PHE A 85 -22.35 8.00 10.40
C PHE A 85 -20.91 8.04 9.92
N GLY A 86 -20.38 9.23 9.65
CA GLY A 86 -18.98 9.38 9.23
C GLY A 86 -18.05 8.66 10.21
N ARG A 87 -17.05 7.94 9.69
CA ARG A 87 -16.05 7.33 10.56
C ARG A 87 -15.20 8.42 11.21
N SER A 88 -14.73 8.18 12.44
CA SER A 88 -13.84 9.12 13.15
C SER A 88 -12.53 9.41 12.41
N ASP A 89 -12.11 8.51 11.52
CA ASP A 89 -10.97 8.67 10.61
C ASP A 89 -11.33 9.32 9.26
N HIS A 90 -12.62 9.43 8.92
CA HIS A 90 -13.12 10.06 7.69
C HIS A 90 -13.38 11.56 7.91
N ARG A 91 -12.36 12.39 7.74
CA ARG A 91 -12.57 13.85 7.61
C ARG A 91 -13.13 14.16 6.22
N THR A 92 -14.34 14.73 6.14
CA THR A 92 -15.11 15.04 4.92
C THR A 92 -14.38 15.91 3.90
N ASN A 93 -13.37 16.65 4.33
CA ASN A 93 -12.61 17.63 3.55
C ASN A 93 -11.14 17.23 3.33
N ALA A 94 -10.71 16.04 3.74
CA ALA A 94 -9.31 15.63 3.64
C ALA A 94 -9.11 14.14 3.39
N TRP A 95 -10.07 13.42 2.80
CA TRP A 95 -9.87 11.99 2.50
C TRP A 95 -9.12 11.77 1.17
N PRO A 96 -8.13 10.88 1.11
CA PRO A 96 -7.55 10.15 2.24
C PRO A 96 -6.66 11.09 3.08
N PRO A 97 -6.69 11.04 4.43
CA PRO A 97 -6.06 12.01 5.35
C PRO A 97 -4.66 12.36 4.90
N THR A 98 -4.22 13.60 5.11
CA THR A 98 -2.82 14.02 4.95
C THR A 98 -1.95 13.27 5.97
N ARG A 99 -1.71 11.99 5.72
CA ARG A 99 -0.82 11.14 6.49
C ARG A 99 0.58 11.49 6.06
N GLN A 100 1.25 12.29 6.89
CA GLN A 100 2.65 12.64 6.73
C GLN A 100 3.52 11.55 7.36
N CYS A 101 4.77 11.36 6.89
CA CYS A 101 5.66 10.45 7.61
C CYS A 101 5.87 10.98 9.05
N PHE A 102 5.88 10.07 10.01
CA PHE A 102 6.04 10.37 11.43
C PHE A 102 7.51 10.58 11.85
N CYS A 103 8.47 10.68 10.92
CA CYS A 103 9.90 10.87 11.21
C CYS A 103 10.18 12.00 12.21
N ARG A 104 9.47 13.13 12.08
CA ARG A 104 9.67 14.29 12.96
C ARG A 104 9.00 14.15 14.32
N ARG A 105 8.05 13.23 14.49
CA ARG A 105 7.35 12.95 15.75
C ARG A 105 7.95 11.73 16.44
N GLY A 106 9.25 11.78 16.73
CA GLY A 106 9.97 11.01 17.78
C GLY A 106 9.66 9.53 18.06
N THR A 107 8.96 8.76 17.20
CA THR A 107 8.36 7.49 17.67
C THR A 107 8.37 6.32 16.69
N LYS A 108 9.21 6.33 15.63
CA LYS A 108 9.51 5.07 14.93
C LYS A 108 11.01 4.86 14.80
N ARG A 109 11.49 3.82 15.50
CA ARG A 109 12.83 3.24 15.37
C ARG A 109 13.14 3.09 13.89
N ARG A 110 14.36 3.42 13.46
CA ARG A 110 14.89 3.00 12.15
C ARG A 110 14.81 1.47 12.12
N ILE A 111 13.75 0.93 11.53
CA ILE A 111 13.72 -0.48 11.17
C ILE A 111 14.54 -0.55 9.89
N ALA A 112 15.83 -0.81 10.05
CA ALA A 112 16.57 -1.43 8.97
C ALA A 112 15.86 -2.76 8.71
N PHE A 113 15.13 -2.84 7.60
CA PHE A 113 14.75 -4.14 7.06
C PHE A 113 16.06 -4.79 6.59
N ALA A 114 16.78 -5.39 7.53
CA ALA A 114 17.71 -6.43 7.20
C ALA A 114 16.85 -7.53 6.60
N GLU A 115 17.08 -7.84 5.32
CA GLU A 115 16.52 -9.03 4.71
C GLU A 115 16.87 -10.20 5.63
N THR A 116 15.85 -10.82 6.22
CA THR A 116 16.06 -12.14 6.84
C THR A 116 16.56 -13.04 5.73
N PRO A 117 17.71 -13.72 5.89
CA PRO A 117 18.12 -14.77 4.97
C PRO A 117 16.93 -15.69 4.75
N LEU A 118 16.63 -16.01 3.49
CA LEU A 118 15.61 -16.99 3.11
C LEU A 118 15.91 -18.30 3.84
N GLY A 119 15.27 -18.55 4.97
CA GLY A 119 15.56 -19.76 5.75
C GLY A 119 14.92 -19.87 7.14
N GLU A 120 14.80 -18.79 7.91
CA GLU A 120 14.37 -18.93 9.31
C GLU A 120 12.94 -18.44 9.58
N LYS A 121 11.97 -19.33 9.35
CA LYS A 121 10.63 -19.19 9.96
C LYS A 121 10.76 -19.43 11.48
N ARG A 122 10.75 -18.36 12.28
CA ARG A 122 10.60 -18.45 13.74
C ARG A 122 9.24 -19.06 14.08
N ARG A 123 9.24 -20.30 14.54
CA ARG A 123 8.06 -21.01 15.06
C ARG A 123 7.63 -20.33 16.36
N ARG A 124 6.36 -19.88 16.45
CA ARG A 124 5.81 -19.41 17.73
C ARG A 124 5.78 -20.60 18.69
N LEU A 125 6.45 -20.48 19.84
CA LEU A 125 6.28 -21.43 20.93
C LEU A 125 4.86 -21.25 21.47
N ALA A 126 4.04 -22.29 21.37
CA ALA A 126 2.77 -22.34 22.08
C ALA A 126 3.08 -22.48 23.57
N SER A 127 2.53 -21.60 24.40
CA SER A 127 2.57 -21.74 25.86
C SER A 127 1.74 -22.97 26.24
N LEU A 128 2.37 -24.00 26.79
CA LEU A 128 1.67 -25.07 27.48
C LEU A 128 1.08 -24.49 28.77
N ALA A 129 -0.23 -24.27 28.77
CA ALA A 129 -0.98 -24.26 30.01
C ALA A 129 -1.18 -25.72 30.40
N SER A 130 -0.59 -26.12 31.53
CA SER A 130 -0.99 -27.33 32.23
C SER A 130 -1.52 -26.90 33.60
N GLU A 131 -2.84 -26.95 33.73
CA GLU A 131 -3.55 -27.09 34.98
C GLU A 131 -3.32 -28.52 35.52
N ASN A 132 -2.70 -28.64 36.69
CA ASN A 132 -3.20 -29.34 37.89
C ASN A 132 -2.13 -29.34 38.99
#